data_AF-A0A2E5Z7G1-F1
#
_entry.id   AF-A0A2E5Z7G1-F1
#
_cell.length_a   1.000
_cell.length_b   1.000
_cell.length_c   1.000
_cell.angle_alpha   90.00
_cell.angle_beta   90.00
_cell.angle_gamma   90.00
#
_symmetry.space_group_name_H-M   'P 1'
#
loop_
_entity.id
_entity.type
_entity.pdbx_description
1 polymer ?
#
loop_
_entity_poly.entity_id
_entity_poly.type
_entity_poly.pdbx_seq_one_letter_code
_entity_poly.pdbx_strand_id
1 'polypeptide(L)'
;MLNTKQVNHYKENGFVIPDFKVPEEVLECIRSDYDKLLALHPEFRDFCPSLLSYDMGFLEYARIPEIISMVSQVIGPDVILWNASFFAKPALDG
;
A
#
# COMPACT_ATOMS: atom_id res chain seq x y z
N MET A 1 -14.44 -1.35 6.00
CA MET A 1 -14.68 -2.81 5.98
C MET A 1 -15.38 -3.20 4.68
N LEU A 2 -15.09 -4.38 4.15
CA LEU A 2 -15.75 -4.93 2.97
C LEU A 2 -17.17 -5.39 3.31
N ASN A 3 -18.12 -5.12 2.41
CA ASN A 3 -19.45 -5.70 2.50
C ASN A 3 -19.50 -7.13 1.94
N THR A 4 -20.60 -7.86 2.14
CA THR A 4 -20.75 -9.26 1.70
C THR A 4 -20.56 -9.43 0.19
N LYS A 5 -21.01 -8.47 -0.62
CA LYS A 5 -20.86 -8.54 -2.09
C LYS A 5 -19.38 -8.43 -2.48
N GLN A 6 -18.64 -7.52 -1.85
CA GLN A 6 -17.20 -7.34 -2.03
C GLN A 6 -16.40 -8.59 -1.61
N VAL A 7 -16.75 -9.20 -0.48
CA VAL A 7 -16.12 -10.45 -0.02
C VAL A 7 -16.38 -11.60 -0.99
N ASN A 8 -17.62 -11.75 -1.47
CA ASN A 8 -17.95 -12.79 -2.45
C ASN A 8 -17.25 -12.55 -3.79
N HIS A 9 -17.16 -11.30 -4.24
CA HIS A 9 -16.43 -10.95 -5.46
C HIS A 9 -14.96 -11.35 -5.38
N TYR A 10 -14.30 -11.13 -4.24
CA TYR A 10 -12.93 -11.62 -4.01
C TYR A 10 -12.83 -13.14 -4.12
N LYS A 11 -13.75 -13.88 -3.49
CA LYS A 11 -13.75 -15.35 -3.53
C LYS A 11 -13.95 -15.91 -4.94
N GLU A 12 -14.75 -15.25 -5.75
CA GLU A 12 -15.06 -15.69 -7.12
C GLU A 12 -14.00 -15.27 -8.14
N ASN A 13 -13.40 -14.07 -7.98
CA ASN A 13 -12.59 -13.43 -9.02
C ASN A 13 -11.12 -13.22 -8.63
N GLY A 14 -10.76 -13.44 -7.36
CA GLY A 14 -9.40 -13.24 -6.85
C GLY A 14 -9.00 -11.79 -6.56
N PHE A 15 -9.91 -10.82 -6.72
CA PHE A 15 -9.68 -9.41 -6.39
C PHE A 15 -10.95 -8.71 -5.89
N VAL A 16 -10.79 -7.54 -5.26
CA VAL A 16 -11.91 -6.68 -4.85
C VAL A 16 -11.48 -5.23 -4.87
N ILE A 17 -12.40 -4.35 -5.31
CA ILE A 17 -12.24 -2.90 -5.21
C ILE A 17 -13.13 -2.44 -4.04
N PRO A 18 -12.57 -2.01 -2.91
CA PRO A 18 -13.35 -1.52 -1.78
C PRO A 18 -13.90 -0.11 -2.05
N ASP A 19 -14.99 0.24 -1.37
CA ASP A 19 -15.49 1.63 -1.34
C ASP A 19 -14.59 2.56 -0.50
N PHE A 20 -13.78 1.97 0.39
CA PHE A 20 -12.77 2.68 1.17
C PHE A 20 -11.76 3.35 0.25
N LYS A 21 -11.50 4.63 0.52
CA LYS A 21 -10.43 5.41 -0.09
C LYS A 21 -9.50 5.87 1.00
N VAL A 22 -8.20 5.79 0.73
CA VAL A 22 -7.20 6.42 1.59
C VAL A 22 -7.47 7.93 1.61
N PRO A 23 -7.53 8.58 2.79
CA PRO A 23 -7.75 10.02 2.89
C PRO A 23 -6.68 10.81 2.12
N GLU A 24 -7.04 11.96 1.56
CA GLU A 24 -6.10 12.77 0.76
C GLU A 24 -4.90 13.19 1.60
N GLU A 25 -5.10 13.48 2.89
CA GLU A 25 -4.02 13.86 3.80
C GLU A 25 -2.98 12.74 3.94
N VAL A 26 -3.42 11.48 3.95
CA VAL A 26 -2.53 10.31 4.01
C VAL A 26 -1.79 10.13 2.68
N LEU A 27 -2.46 10.40 1.55
CA LEU A 27 -1.80 10.38 0.24
C LEU A 27 -0.71 11.45 0.15
N GLU A 28 -0.96 12.65 0.66
CA GLU A 28 0.05 13.72 0.74
C GLU A 28 1.23 13.33 1.64
N CYS A 29 0.98 12.65 2.76
CA CYS A 29 2.07 12.12 3.60
C CYS A 29 2.92 11.09 2.83
N ILE A 30 2.29 10.14 2.11
CA ILE A 30 3.02 9.15 1.29
C ILE A 30 3.87 9.84 0.22
N ARG A 31 3.34 10.88 -0.45
CA ARG A 31 4.07 11.67 -1.44
C ARG A 31 5.28 12.36 -0.81
N SER A 32 5.08 13.04 0.32
CA SER A 32 6.15 13.74 1.03
C SER A 32 7.25 12.81 1.51
N ASP A 33 6.90 11.64 2.04
CA ASP A 33 7.89 10.65 2.48
C ASP A 33 8.65 10.04 1.32
N TYR A 34 7.97 9.82 0.18
CA TYR A 34 8.64 9.39 -1.05
C TYR A 34 9.62 10.44 -1.58
N ASP A 35 9.27 11.73 -1.57
CA ASP A 35 10.19 12.80 -1.98
C ASP A 35 11.45 12.85 -1.09
N LYS A 36 11.29 12.63 0.23
CA LYS A 36 12.43 12.52 1.16
C LYS A 36 13.29 11.30 0.85
N LEU A 37 12.67 10.15 0.56
CA LEU A 37 13.39 8.94 0.17
C LEU A 37 14.21 9.20 -1.10
N LEU A 38 13.62 9.80 -2.13
CA LEU A 38 14.31 10.09 -3.39
C LEU A 38 15.45 11.11 -3.24
N ALA A 39 15.32 12.07 -2.33
CA ALA A 39 16.41 13.00 -2.05
C ALA A 39 17.67 12.29 -1.51
N LEU A 40 17.50 11.17 -0.81
CA LEU A 40 18.58 10.35 -0.26
C LEU A 40 18.99 9.19 -1.19
N HIS A 41 18.03 8.62 -1.91
CA HIS A 41 18.17 7.45 -2.78
C HIS A 41 17.54 7.71 -4.16
N PRO A 42 18.17 8.55 -5.01
CA PRO A 42 17.63 8.87 -6.33
C PRO A 42 17.45 7.66 -7.25
N GLU A 43 18.16 6.56 -7.00
CA GLU A 43 18.03 5.29 -7.72
C GLU A 43 16.64 4.65 -7.61
N PHE A 44 15.84 5.04 -6.61
CA PHE A 44 14.47 4.53 -6.40
C PHE A 44 13.37 5.34 -7.09
N ARG A 45 13.75 6.17 -8.07
CA ARG A 45 12.82 6.93 -8.92
C ARG A 45 11.73 6.04 -9.55
N ASP A 46 12.08 4.83 -9.96
CA ASP A 46 11.13 3.94 -10.64
C ASP A 46 10.68 2.79 -9.72
N PHE A 47 11.60 2.21 -8.94
CA PHE A 47 11.28 1.05 -8.10
C PHE A 47 12.18 0.96 -6.86
N CYS A 48 11.56 0.86 -5.68
CA CYS A 48 12.23 0.49 -4.43
C CYS A 48 11.68 -0.88 -3.97
N PRO A 49 12.46 -1.98 -4.08
CA PRO A 49 11.95 -3.32 -3.76
C PRO A 49 11.72 -3.56 -2.27
N SER A 50 12.51 -2.93 -1.39
CA SER A 50 12.51 -3.17 0.05
C SER A 50 12.42 -1.85 0.82
N LEU A 51 11.28 -1.19 0.71
CA LEU A 51 11.06 0.16 1.21
C LEU A 51 11.37 0.31 2.71
N LEU A 52 10.97 -0.70 3.51
CA LEU A 52 11.16 -0.69 4.96
C LEU A 52 12.61 -0.86 5.40
N SER A 53 13.51 -1.28 4.51
CA SER A 53 14.95 -1.28 4.80
C SER A 53 15.55 0.12 4.83
N TYR A 54 14.87 1.09 4.23
CA TYR A 54 15.32 2.49 4.12
C TYR A 54 14.54 3.41 5.05
N ASP A 55 13.23 3.19 5.17
CA ASP A 55 12.39 3.99 6.05
C ASP A 55 11.23 3.16 6.63
N MET A 56 11.29 2.93 7.94
CA MET A 56 10.26 2.22 8.69
C MET A 56 8.97 3.03 8.86
N GLY A 57 8.99 4.34 8.60
CA GLY A 57 7.81 5.21 8.65
C GLY A 57 6.71 4.77 7.68
N PHE A 58 7.07 4.18 6.53
CA PHE A 58 6.08 3.63 5.58
C PHE A 58 5.25 2.49 6.16
N LEU A 59 5.70 1.85 7.25
CA LEU A 59 4.93 0.80 7.92
C LEU A 59 3.64 1.33 8.53
N GLU A 60 3.55 2.63 8.85
CA GLU A 60 2.32 3.24 9.34
C GLU A 60 1.17 3.13 8.33
N TYR A 61 1.46 3.27 7.03
CA TYR A 61 0.45 3.18 5.98
C TYR A 61 -0.06 1.75 5.80
N ALA A 62 0.81 0.75 5.92
CA ALA A 62 0.41 -0.65 5.88
C ALA A 62 -0.43 -1.05 7.10
N ARG A 63 -0.30 -0.33 8.23
CA ARG A 63 -1.03 -0.58 9.48
C ARG A 63 -2.37 0.15 9.61
N ILE A 64 -2.82 0.87 8.57
CA ILE A 64 -4.12 1.54 8.59
C ILE A 64 -5.21 0.52 8.99
N PRO A 65 -5.95 0.73 10.10
CA PRO A 65 -6.86 -0.27 10.66
C PRO A 65 -7.91 -0.77 9.65
N GLU A 66 -8.41 0.11 8.80
CA GLU A 66 -9.37 -0.21 7.75
C GLU A 66 -8.77 -1.15 6.70
N ILE A 67 -7.49 -0.96 6.33
CA ILE A 67 -6.78 -1.84 5.40
C ILE A 67 -6.61 -3.22 6.04
N ILE A 68 -6.06 -3.28 7.26
CA ILE A 68 -5.86 -4.54 7.98
C ILE A 68 -7.18 -5.29 8.17
N SER A 69 -8.24 -4.57 8.54
CA SER A 69 -9.58 -5.14 8.69
C SER A 69 -10.09 -5.74 7.37
N MET A 70 -10.01 -5.01 6.26
CA MET A 70 -10.46 -5.50 4.95
C MET A 70 -9.64 -6.69 4.44
N VAL A 71 -8.31 -6.66 4.60
CA VAL A 71 -7.43 -7.78 4.25
C VAL A 71 -7.79 -9.01 5.09
N SER A 72 -7.95 -8.84 6.41
CA SER A 72 -8.27 -9.94 7.31
C SER A 72 -9.61 -10.62 6.99
N GLN A 73 -10.58 -9.87 6.44
CA GLN A 73 -11.86 -10.44 6.00
C GLN A 73 -11.72 -11.44 4.84
N VAL A 74 -10.66 -11.35 4.04
CA VAL A 74 -10.48 -12.18 2.84
C VAL A 74 -9.39 -13.24 2.95
N ILE A 75 -8.37 -13.02 3.79
CA ILE A 75 -7.27 -13.99 3.99
C ILE A 75 -7.18 -14.59 5.39
N GLY A 76 -8.04 -14.17 6.33
CA GLY A 76 -8.01 -14.61 7.73
C GLY A 76 -7.31 -13.62 8.67
N PRO A 77 -7.41 -13.83 9.99
CA PRO A 77 -6.97 -12.84 10.99
C PRO A 77 -5.45 -12.77 11.18
N ASP A 78 -4.73 -13.84 10.87
CA ASP A 78 -3.28 -13.94 11.10
C ASP A 78 -2.52 -13.44 9.88
N VAL A 79 -2.35 -12.11 9.81
CA VAL A 79 -1.69 -11.43 8.69
C VAL A 79 -0.31 -10.95 9.11
N ILE A 80 0.69 -11.21 8.27
CA ILE A 80 2.02 -10.60 8.37
C ILE A 80 2.30 -9.77 7.12
N LEU A 81 2.98 -8.64 7.29
CA LEU A 81 3.50 -7.89 6.16
C LEU A 81 4.76 -8.60 5.64
N TRP A 82 4.65 -9.24 4.48
CA TRP A 82 5.78 -9.95 3.86
C TRP A 82 6.78 -8.97 3.23
N ASN A 83 6.30 -7.95 2.54
CA ASN A 83 7.12 -6.94 1.87
C ASN A 83 6.34 -5.64 1.66
N ALA A 84 7.05 -4.53 1.57
CA ALA A 84 6.52 -3.27 1.05
C ALA A 84 7.50 -2.70 0.03
N SER A 85 6.98 -2.35 -1.14
CA SER A 85 7.76 -1.79 -2.24
C SER A 85 7.10 -0.51 -2.72
N PHE A 86 7.92 0.40 -3.22
CA PHE A 86 7.43 1.55 -3.97
C PHE A 86 7.64 1.32 -5.46
N PHE A 87 6.67 1.71 -6.27
CA PHE A 87 6.74 1.60 -7.72
C PHE A 87 6.15 2.85 -8.36
N ALA A 88 6.91 3.47 -9.25
CA ALA A 88 6.54 4.62 -10.03
C ALA A 88 6.71 4.30 -11.52
N LYS A 89 5.89 4.95 -12.35
CA LYS A 89 6.08 4.98 -13.81
C LYS A 89 6.23 6.41 -14.25
N PRO A 90 7.44 6.98 -14.17
CA PRO A 90 7.66 8.34 -14.63
C PRO A 90 7.35 8.47 -16.12
N ALA A 91 6.90 9.66 -16.53
CA ALA A 91 6.57 9.88 -17.92
C ALA A 91 7.80 9.68 -18.81
N LEU A 92 7.59 9.03 -19.97
CA LEU A 92 8.55 8.81 -21.06
C LEU A 92 9.57 7.68 -20.86
N ASP A 93 10.09 7.47 -19.66
CA ASP A 93 11.23 6.56 -19.41
C ASP A 93 11.03 5.54 -18.28
N GLY A 94 9.80 5.38 -17.77
CA GLY A 94 9.42 4.42 -16.73
C GLY A 94 8.71 3.15 -17.18
#